data_AF-A0A6P6WT78-F1
#
_entry.id   AF-A0A6P6WT78-F1
#
_cell.length_a   1.000
_cell.length_b   1.000
_cell.length_c   1.000
_cell.angle_alpha   90.00
_cell.angle_beta   90.00
_cell.angle_gamma   90.00
#
_symmetry.space_group_name_H-M   'P 1'
#
loop_
_entity.id
_entity.type
_entity.pdbx_description
1 polymer ?
#
loop_
_entity_poly.entity_id
_entity_poly.type
_entity_poly.pdbx_seq_one_letter_code
_entity_poly.pdbx_strand_id
1 'polypeptide(L)'
;MAQQVEGNHPTLLIDGDGNFNSKFVDDLKLAAVSRPVAVVSVFGVQSTGKSTLMNSLHSTKFKVMDASQGMHQTTKGIWVAKCPLPNPNGGPEILAVDTEGSDGSEREDDTKFEKQTALFCLAVANTVIVNMKCYTVNLNNGGNRPLLRTIFEVMIRKFCTRRKVNLVFVLRDKNKCPLDKLEEQLKVGMYKIWEGMKKPEAQLNASLEDFFNIKVVALSNFEDKPEQFENEVSGLRERIISISTSGEGAAGSTPASGFADYAKKIWDKIKEDKDLDLPHYRIMVAEIRCNKIAEEKYQSFYDDRSWLQIEKDAISGAVQGFGAKVSPIIDIYLSQYDEETQHYDETKRDTSRKQLIENIMKVVKPTYLSVVEHMRHAILAKFEEAAMDELKKNGVLVAMKTHKYIIEFKNQLKDAAVKQANWNQDTEQLAQLESEIARTVEGIRATNELLEQQKKDKREFWFEVASIGANVVKSAPSVASVIMVAGHT
;
A
#
# COMPACT_ATOMS: atom_id res chain seq x y z
N MET A 1 28.62 23.55 -16.48
CA MET A 1 27.17 23.81 -16.56
C MET A 1 26.48 22.81 -15.62
N ALA A 2 25.96 23.27 -14.48
CA ALA A 2 25.20 22.41 -13.60
C ALA A 2 23.84 22.13 -14.25
N GLN A 3 23.52 20.85 -14.48
CA GLN A 3 22.19 20.44 -14.91
C GLN A 3 21.16 21.04 -13.94
N GLN A 4 20.20 21.80 -14.46
CA GLN A 4 19.03 22.21 -13.70
C GLN A 4 18.25 20.93 -13.36
N VAL A 5 18.33 20.50 -12.11
CA VAL A 5 17.50 19.42 -11.59
C VAL A 5 16.08 19.96 -11.47
N GLU A 6 15.18 19.54 -12.37
CA GLU A 6 13.75 19.82 -12.32
C GLU A 6 13.15 19.35 -10.97
N GLY A 7 12.36 20.21 -10.31
CA GLY A 7 11.68 19.90 -9.03
C GLY A 7 12.23 20.61 -7.78
N ASN A 8 13.21 21.51 -7.92
CA ASN A 8 13.81 22.27 -6.81
C ASN A 8 13.23 23.68 -6.61
N HIS A 9 12.08 23.98 -7.20
CA HIS A 9 11.45 25.28 -7.05
C HIS A 9 10.60 25.30 -5.77
N PRO A 10 10.72 26.34 -4.93
CA PRO A 10 9.81 26.53 -3.83
C PRO A 10 8.37 26.62 -4.31
N THR A 11 7.50 25.85 -3.67
CA THR A 11 6.07 25.85 -3.95
C THR A 11 5.31 26.31 -2.70
N LEU A 12 4.23 27.04 -2.92
CA LEU A 12 3.35 27.47 -1.84
C LEU A 12 2.62 26.25 -1.26
N LEU A 13 2.74 26.03 0.04
CA LEU A 13 2.03 24.97 0.78
C LEU A 13 0.72 25.50 1.37
N ILE A 14 0.77 26.64 2.05
CA ILE A 14 -0.38 27.32 2.64
C ILE A 14 -0.26 28.80 2.32
N ASP A 15 -1.31 29.42 1.77
CA ASP A 15 -1.32 30.85 1.45
C ASP A 15 -1.52 31.76 2.69
N GLY A 16 -1.48 33.07 2.49
CA GLY A 16 -1.64 34.06 3.56
C GLY A 16 -3.01 34.03 4.25
N ASP A 17 -4.04 33.52 3.55
CA ASP A 17 -5.41 33.35 4.02
C ASP A 17 -5.64 31.98 4.69
N GLY A 18 -4.60 31.14 4.72
CA GLY A 18 -4.64 29.82 5.32
C GLY A 18 -5.33 28.76 4.46
N ASN A 19 -5.34 28.90 3.13
CA ASN A 19 -5.78 27.86 2.20
C ASN A 19 -4.62 26.92 1.89
N PHE A 20 -4.88 25.61 2.00
CA PHE A 20 -3.89 24.57 1.73
C PHE A 20 -3.82 24.28 0.22
N ASN A 21 -2.63 24.41 -0.37
CA ASN A 21 -2.39 24.07 -1.77
C ASN A 21 -1.98 22.60 -1.88
N SER A 22 -2.85 21.74 -2.41
CA SER A 22 -2.53 20.31 -2.61
C SER A 22 -1.64 20.03 -3.83
N LYS A 23 -1.46 21.00 -4.75
CA LYS A 23 -0.69 20.81 -5.99
C LYS A 23 0.82 20.68 -5.75
N PHE A 24 1.30 21.04 -4.56
CA PHE A 24 2.73 20.96 -4.23
C PHE A 24 3.30 19.54 -4.32
N VAL A 25 2.46 18.50 -4.19
CA VAL A 25 2.88 17.10 -4.37
C VAL A 25 3.37 16.84 -5.79
N ASP A 26 2.64 17.37 -6.77
CA ASP A 26 2.95 17.22 -8.19
C ASP A 26 4.15 18.10 -8.55
N ASP A 27 4.17 19.35 -8.07
CA ASP A 27 5.25 20.31 -8.32
C ASP A 27 6.60 19.82 -7.76
N LEU A 28 6.58 19.17 -6.60
CA LEU A 28 7.77 18.59 -5.97
C LEU A 28 8.00 17.11 -6.33
N LYS A 29 7.15 16.53 -7.20
CA LYS A 29 7.18 15.12 -7.64
C LYS A 29 7.23 14.13 -6.46
N LEU A 30 6.55 14.44 -5.35
CA LEU A 30 6.54 13.60 -4.12
C LEU A 30 5.75 12.31 -4.29
N ALA A 31 4.82 12.25 -5.24
CA ALA A 31 4.03 11.04 -5.52
C ALA A 31 4.90 9.87 -6.01
N ALA A 32 5.99 10.16 -6.74
CA ALA A 32 6.93 9.16 -7.24
C ALA A 32 8.00 8.75 -6.21
N VAL A 33 8.01 9.40 -5.04
CA VAL A 33 8.98 9.12 -3.98
C VAL A 33 8.36 8.13 -3.00
N SER A 34 8.86 6.89 -3.03
CA SER A 34 8.45 5.86 -2.08
C SER A 34 9.02 6.09 -0.67
N ARG A 35 10.15 6.82 -0.57
CA ARG A 35 10.87 7.00 0.68
C ARG A 35 10.14 7.92 1.67
N PRO A 36 10.38 7.76 2.99
CA PRO A 36 9.92 8.72 3.99
C PRO A 36 10.52 10.11 3.76
N VAL A 37 9.77 11.15 4.14
CA VAL A 37 10.28 12.53 4.17
C VAL A 37 10.65 12.96 5.58
N ALA A 38 11.77 13.65 5.70
CA ALA A 38 12.16 14.40 6.87
C ALA A 38 11.90 15.89 6.62
N VAL A 39 11.13 16.52 7.49
CA VAL A 39 10.74 17.92 7.32
C VAL A 39 11.57 18.81 8.24
N VAL A 40 12.22 19.81 7.65
CA VAL A 40 12.98 20.85 8.33
C VAL A 40 12.27 22.18 8.12
N SER A 41 11.71 22.77 9.18
CA SER A 41 11.04 24.06 9.10
C SER A 41 11.85 25.16 9.77
N VAL A 42 11.81 26.39 9.26
CA VAL A 42 12.41 27.56 9.92
C VAL A 42 11.35 28.49 10.46
N PHE A 43 11.66 29.11 11.60
CA PHE A 43 10.81 30.02 12.33
C PHE A 43 11.60 31.23 12.85
N GLY A 44 10.94 32.37 13.00
CA GLY A 44 11.52 33.56 13.63
C GLY A 44 10.98 34.88 13.09
N VAL A 45 11.36 35.98 13.76
CA VAL A 45 10.96 37.36 13.44
C VAL A 45 11.14 37.67 11.95
N GLN A 46 10.25 38.50 11.42
CA GLN A 46 10.35 39.05 10.07
C GLN A 46 11.72 39.68 9.80
N SER A 47 12.21 39.51 8.57
CA SER A 47 13.46 40.09 8.08
C SER A 47 14.74 39.72 8.85
N THR A 48 14.76 38.55 9.50
CA THR A 48 15.97 37.99 10.16
C THR A 48 16.83 37.11 9.23
N GLY A 49 16.53 37.09 7.92
CA GLY A 49 17.27 36.28 6.94
C GLY A 49 16.96 34.77 7.01
N LYS A 50 15.71 34.39 7.29
CA LYS A 50 15.24 32.98 7.32
C LYS A 50 15.37 32.31 5.96
N SER A 51 14.76 32.88 4.93
CA SER A 51 14.79 32.36 3.56
C SER A 51 16.24 32.31 3.02
N THR A 52 17.06 33.31 3.35
CA THR A 52 18.50 33.30 3.05
C THR A 52 19.21 32.11 3.70
N LEU A 53 18.97 31.87 4.99
CA LEU A 53 19.54 30.73 5.71
C LEU A 53 19.06 29.39 5.11
N MET A 54 17.79 29.26 4.76
CA MET A 54 17.24 28.03 4.16
C MET A 54 17.81 27.78 2.75
N ASN A 55 18.02 28.84 1.97
CA ASN A 55 18.68 28.75 0.67
C ASN A 55 20.12 28.25 0.84
N SER A 56 20.89 28.83 1.76
CA SER A 56 22.25 28.38 2.04
C SER A 56 22.30 26.97 2.67
N LEU A 57 21.40 26.62 3.58
CA LEU A 57 21.40 25.31 4.23
C LEU A 57 20.99 24.18 3.30
N HIS A 58 19.95 24.35 2.50
CA HIS A 58 19.35 23.28 1.71
C HIS A 58 19.55 23.43 0.21
N SER A 59 20.36 24.41 -0.24
CA SER A 59 20.54 24.74 -1.67
C SER A 59 19.20 25.00 -2.37
N THR A 60 18.27 25.64 -1.65
CA THR A 60 16.92 25.99 -2.14
C THR A 60 16.90 27.41 -2.74
N LYS A 61 15.76 27.82 -3.29
CA LYS A 61 15.59 29.11 -3.99
C LYS A 61 14.39 29.92 -3.49
N PHE A 62 14.11 29.87 -2.18
CA PHE A 62 13.08 30.70 -1.55
C PHE A 62 13.31 32.18 -1.86
N LYS A 63 12.21 32.91 -2.04
CA LYS A 63 12.25 34.35 -2.31
C LYS A 63 12.92 35.06 -1.13
N VAL A 64 13.96 35.83 -1.42
CA VAL A 64 14.64 36.68 -0.44
C VAL A 64 14.26 38.14 -0.69
N MET A 65 14.34 38.94 0.38
CA MET A 65 14.01 40.36 0.32
C MET A 65 14.95 41.08 -0.63
N ASP A 66 14.41 41.91 -1.52
CA ASP A 66 15.20 42.83 -2.31
C ASP A 66 15.47 44.09 -1.48
N ALA A 67 16.71 44.24 -1.01
CA ALA A 67 17.13 45.37 -0.19
C ALA A 67 16.92 46.73 -0.89
N SER A 68 16.90 46.77 -2.23
CA SER A 68 16.65 48.01 -2.98
C SER A 68 15.22 48.54 -2.85
N GLN A 69 14.28 47.68 -2.46
CA GLN A 69 12.86 48.00 -2.27
C GLN A 69 12.52 48.29 -0.79
N GLY A 70 13.52 48.37 0.08
CA GLY A 70 13.34 48.62 1.52
C GLY A 70 12.88 47.38 2.31
N MET A 71 12.66 47.56 3.62
CA MET A 71 12.29 46.49 4.54
C MET A 71 10.79 46.19 4.46
N HIS A 72 10.42 45.08 3.83
CA HIS A 72 9.03 44.66 3.66
C HIS A 72 8.87 43.14 3.80
N GLN A 73 7.65 42.68 4.04
CA GLN A 73 7.34 41.25 4.10
C GLN A 73 7.63 40.57 2.76
N THR A 74 8.55 39.60 2.79
CA THR A 74 8.97 38.86 1.59
C THR A 74 8.24 37.54 1.45
N THR A 75 8.13 36.78 2.54
CA THR A 75 7.48 35.46 2.57
C THR A 75 6.06 35.64 3.07
N LYS A 76 5.07 35.28 2.25
CA LYS A 76 3.65 35.25 2.62
C LYS A 76 3.16 33.81 2.64
N GLY A 77 2.60 33.38 3.77
CA GLY A 77 2.20 31.99 3.99
C GLY A 77 3.36 31.05 4.31
N ILE A 78 3.18 29.78 3.99
CA ILE A 78 4.15 28.70 4.22
C ILE A 78 4.57 28.13 2.87
N TRP A 79 5.87 28.06 2.65
CA TRP A 79 6.47 27.57 1.42
C TRP A 79 7.26 26.30 1.69
N VAL A 80 7.30 25.40 0.71
CA VAL A 80 8.03 24.13 0.80
C VAL A 80 8.90 23.94 -0.42
N ALA A 81 10.10 23.40 -0.23
CA ALA A 81 11.02 23.04 -1.31
C ALA A 81 11.67 21.69 -1.00
N LYS A 82 11.92 20.91 -2.05
CA LYS A 82 12.71 19.68 -1.95
C LYS A 82 14.20 20.04 -1.90
N CYS A 83 14.93 19.43 -0.97
CA CYS A 83 16.38 19.57 -0.92
C CYS A 83 17.00 18.85 -2.14
N PRO A 84 17.80 19.53 -3.00
CA PRO A 84 18.41 18.92 -4.18
C PRO A 84 19.46 17.86 -3.84
N LEU A 85 20.06 18.00 -2.67
CA LEU A 85 21.25 17.25 -2.30
C LEU A 85 20.83 15.82 -1.95
N PRO A 86 21.38 14.80 -2.66
CA PRO A 86 21.08 13.41 -2.34
C PRO A 86 21.55 13.11 -0.92
N ASN A 87 20.71 12.41 -0.16
CA ASN A 87 21.12 11.94 1.16
C ASN A 87 22.26 10.92 0.97
N PRO A 88 23.47 11.16 1.50
CA PRO A 88 24.63 10.32 1.23
C PRO A 88 24.44 8.86 1.68
N ASN A 89 23.49 8.59 2.58
CA ASN A 89 23.21 7.26 3.12
C ASN A 89 21.94 6.61 2.54
N GLY A 90 21.34 7.18 1.48
CA GLY A 90 20.06 6.69 0.95
C GLY A 90 18.87 6.89 1.90
N GLY A 91 19.04 7.73 2.93
CA GLY A 91 18.02 8.03 3.93
C GLY A 91 16.84 8.88 3.41
N PRO A 92 15.92 9.28 4.30
CA PRO A 92 14.71 10.02 3.93
C PRO A 92 15.02 11.31 3.17
N GLU A 93 14.11 11.69 2.27
CA GLU A 93 14.19 12.92 1.51
C GLU A 93 13.88 14.13 2.39
N ILE A 94 14.61 15.22 2.22
CA ILE A 94 14.46 16.40 3.07
C ILE A 94 13.57 17.43 2.39
N LEU A 95 12.50 17.81 3.08
CA LEU A 95 11.65 18.94 2.72
C LEU A 95 12.00 20.13 3.61
N ALA A 96 12.42 21.21 2.96
CA ALA A 96 12.66 22.49 3.59
C ALA A 96 11.35 23.28 3.61
N VAL A 97 10.92 23.75 4.78
CA VAL A 97 9.70 24.54 4.96
C VAL A 97 10.09 25.94 5.47
N ASP A 98 9.82 26.97 4.67
CA ASP A 98 10.03 28.36 5.02
C ASP A 98 8.70 29.00 5.42
N THR A 99 8.66 29.64 6.59
CA THR A 99 7.46 30.30 7.08
C THR A 99 7.57 31.81 6.94
N GLU A 100 6.41 32.44 6.80
CA GLU A 100 6.24 33.85 7.07
C GLU A 100 6.84 34.26 8.43
N GLY A 101 7.42 35.46 8.47
CA GLY A 101 8.00 35.98 9.70
C GLY A 101 6.95 36.48 10.66
N SER A 102 7.20 36.27 11.95
CA SER A 102 6.37 36.84 13.01
C SER A 102 6.70 38.32 13.27
N ASP A 103 5.80 39.01 13.96
CA ASP A 103 5.99 40.39 14.45
C ASP A 103 6.14 41.40 13.29
N GLY A 104 5.44 41.15 12.18
CA GLY A 104 5.35 42.03 11.02
C GLY A 104 4.28 43.10 11.22
N SER A 105 4.60 44.35 10.89
CA SER A 105 3.64 45.47 10.99
C SER A 105 2.46 45.35 10.00
N GLU A 106 2.56 44.46 9.01
CA GLU A 106 1.56 44.29 7.96
C GLU A 106 0.34 43.43 8.37
N ARG A 107 0.38 42.76 9.54
CA ARG A 107 -0.76 42.04 10.12
C ARG A 107 -1.14 42.68 11.45
N GLU A 108 -2.08 43.61 11.42
CA GLU A 108 -2.64 44.27 12.62
C GLU A 108 -3.25 43.23 13.58
N ASP A 109 -2.68 43.08 14.79
CA ASP A 109 -3.15 42.27 15.95
C ASP A 109 -3.52 40.79 15.74
N ASP A 110 -3.55 40.26 14.51
CA ASP A 110 -3.93 38.90 14.19
C ASP A 110 -2.78 37.89 14.38
N THR A 111 -2.39 37.70 15.65
CA THR A 111 -1.43 36.67 16.07
C THR A 111 -1.95 35.23 15.84
N LYS A 112 -3.20 35.05 15.41
CA LYS A 112 -3.78 33.71 15.20
C LYS A 112 -3.05 32.95 14.10
N PHE A 113 -2.79 33.60 12.97
CA PHE A 113 -2.11 32.96 11.86
C PHE A 113 -0.67 32.56 12.20
N GLU A 114 0.05 33.42 12.92
CA GLU A 114 1.40 33.12 13.40
C GLU A 114 1.42 31.89 14.31
N LYS A 115 0.45 31.81 15.24
CA LYS A 115 0.27 30.65 16.12
C LYS A 115 -0.01 29.40 15.29
N GLN A 116 -1.00 29.44 14.40
CA GLN A 116 -1.38 28.31 13.56
C GLN A 116 -0.20 27.81 12.71
N THR A 117 0.57 28.72 12.11
CA THR A 117 1.77 28.42 11.34
C THR A 117 2.85 27.75 12.20
N ALA A 118 3.10 28.28 13.39
CA ALA A 118 4.07 27.70 14.31
C ALA A 118 3.67 26.29 14.77
N LEU A 119 2.40 26.10 15.14
CA LEU A 119 1.86 24.77 15.48
C LEU A 119 2.00 23.80 14.32
N PHE A 120 1.66 24.24 13.11
CA PHE A 120 1.73 23.41 11.91
C PHE A 120 3.16 22.92 11.70
N CYS A 121 4.14 23.83 11.74
CA CYS A 121 5.55 23.48 11.62
C CYS A 121 6.00 22.49 12.70
N LEU A 122 5.61 22.66 13.96
CA LEU A 122 5.95 21.70 15.02
C LEU A 122 5.30 20.33 14.85
N ALA A 123 4.06 20.31 14.33
CA ALA A 123 3.32 19.08 14.11
C ALA A 123 3.92 18.26 12.95
N VAL A 124 4.31 18.94 11.86
CA VAL A 124 4.84 18.25 10.67
C VAL A 124 6.36 18.06 10.69
N ALA A 125 7.12 18.96 11.32
CA ALA A 125 8.58 18.95 11.26
C ALA A 125 9.23 17.90 12.16
N ASN A 126 10.32 17.33 11.67
CA ASN A 126 11.28 16.57 12.45
C ASN A 126 12.25 17.52 13.16
N THR A 127 12.57 18.65 12.50
CA THR A 127 13.50 19.65 13.02
C THR A 127 12.96 21.05 12.75
N VAL A 128 12.90 21.85 13.81
CA VAL A 128 12.47 23.25 13.75
C VAL A 128 13.68 24.14 14.04
N ILE A 129 14.05 24.96 13.07
CA ILE A 129 15.09 25.98 13.19
C ILE A 129 14.45 27.25 13.74
N VAL A 130 14.95 27.76 14.87
CA VAL A 130 14.56 29.07 15.39
C VAL A 130 15.67 30.05 15.04
N ASN A 131 15.45 30.86 14.01
CA ASN A 131 16.39 31.86 13.53
C ASN A 131 16.20 33.17 14.31
N MET A 132 17.24 33.58 15.04
CA MET A 132 17.24 34.79 15.86
C MET A 132 18.61 35.45 15.87
N LYS A 133 18.71 36.75 16.17
CA LYS A 133 20.00 37.45 16.23
C LYS A 133 20.63 37.32 17.61
N CYS A 134 21.96 37.26 17.70
CA CYS A 134 22.69 37.08 18.95
C CYS A 134 22.32 38.11 20.03
N TYR A 135 22.11 39.36 19.65
CA TYR A 135 21.77 40.43 20.60
C TYR A 135 20.32 40.34 21.13
N THR A 136 19.46 39.51 20.53
CA THR A 136 18.06 39.37 20.97
C THR A 136 17.83 38.24 21.96
N VAL A 137 18.85 37.41 22.24
CA VAL A 137 18.76 36.23 23.11
C VAL A 137 18.18 36.54 24.50
N ASN A 138 18.44 37.74 25.04
CA ASN A 138 17.95 38.16 26.36
C ASN A 138 16.81 39.20 26.30
N LEU A 139 16.24 39.45 25.12
CA LEU A 139 15.11 40.37 24.95
C LEU A 139 13.79 39.62 25.07
N ASN A 140 12.77 40.25 25.68
CA ASN A 140 11.47 39.63 25.82
C ASN A 140 10.75 39.50 24.46
N ASN A 141 10.42 40.61 23.81
CA ASN A 141 9.66 40.58 22.55
C ASN A 141 10.58 40.27 21.35
N GLY A 142 11.73 40.96 21.22
CA GLY A 142 12.69 40.72 20.14
C GLY A 142 13.39 39.35 20.18
N GLY A 143 13.30 38.63 21.30
CA GLY A 143 13.87 37.29 21.48
C GLY A 143 12.89 36.14 21.20
N ASN A 144 11.73 36.42 20.60
CA ASN A 144 10.65 35.44 20.35
C ASN A 144 10.06 34.77 21.61
N ARG A 145 10.22 35.34 22.82
CA ARG A 145 9.72 34.69 24.05
C ARG A 145 8.20 34.51 24.11
N PRO A 146 7.37 35.50 23.71
CA PRO A 146 5.90 35.31 23.66
C PRO A 146 5.49 34.19 22.72
N LEU A 147 6.24 34.06 21.63
CA LEU A 147 5.98 33.11 20.57
C LEU A 147 6.41 31.70 20.96
N LEU A 148 7.59 31.54 21.56
CA LEU A 148 8.06 30.30 22.18
C LEU A 148 7.12 29.84 23.31
N ARG A 149 6.64 30.77 24.15
CA ARG A 149 5.64 30.46 25.18
C ARG A 149 4.38 29.89 24.56
N THR A 150 3.84 30.57 23.55
CA THR A 150 2.61 30.10 22.89
C THR A 150 2.82 28.74 22.23
N ILE A 151 3.96 28.55 21.57
CA ILE A 151 4.36 27.27 20.98
C ILE A 151 4.37 26.15 22.01
N PHE A 152 5.04 26.34 23.15
CA PHE A 152 5.15 25.31 24.18
C PHE A 152 3.80 25.02 24.85
N GLU A 153 3.03 26.06 25.17
CA GLU A 153 1.72 25.95 25.80
C GLU A 153 0.72 25.21 24.90
N VAL A 154 0.70 25.54 23.61
CA VAL A 154 -0.24 24.90 22.69
C VAL A 154 0.22 23.49 22.33
N MET A 155 1.52 23.23 22.26
CA MET A 155 2.03 21.87 22.02
C MET A 155 1.69 20.93 23.17
N ILE A 156 1.98 21.31 24.42
CA ILE A 156 1.69 20.47 25.60
C ILE A 156 0.18 20.21 25.76
N ARG A 157 -0.64 21.18 25.36
CA ARG A 157 -2.10 21.07 25.43
C ARG A 157 -2.69 20.23 24.30
N LYS A 158 -2.29 20.48 23.05
CA LYS A 158 -2.93 19.88 21.87
C LYS A 158 -2.33 18.55 21.47
N PHE A 159 -1.07 18.25 21.79
CA PHE A 159 -0.46 17.00 21.36
C PHE A 159 -0.79 15.92 22.39
N CYS A 160 -1.63 14.96 21.98
CA CYS A 160 -2.07 13.87 22.85
C CYS A 160 -0.94 12.88 23.18
N THR A 161 0.13 12.88 22.39
CA THR A 161 1.28 11.98 22.51
C THR A 161 2.59 12.74 22.61
N ARG A 162 3.49 12.23 23.46
CA ARG A 162 4.84 12.78 23.61
C ARG A 162 5.60 12.54 22.32
N ARG A 163 5.95 13.63 21.63
CA ARG A 163 6.85 13.61 20.48
C ARG A 163 8.02 14.51 20.79
N LYS A 164 9.23 13.98 20.62
CA LYS A 164 10.44 14.78 20.72
C LYS A 164 10.73 15.46 19.39
N VAL A 165 10.79 16.78 19.39
CA VAL A 165 11.11 17.59 18.21
C VAL A 165 12.51 18.16 18.37
N ASN A 166 13.32 18.11 17.31
CA ASN A 166 14.63 18.75 17.34
C ASN A 166 14.45 20.27 17.18
N LEU A 167 14.81 21.04 18.20
CA LEU A 167 14.72 22.50 18.18
C LEU A 167 16.13 23.08 18.07
N VAL A 168 16.46 23.62 16.90
CA VAL A 168 17.79 24.14 16.57
C VAL A 168 17.74 25.67 16.56
N PHE A 169 18.29 26.30 17.60
CA PHE A 169 18.43 27.74 17.64
C PHE A 169 19.65 28.16 16.83
N VAL A 170 19.42 28.96 15.80
CA VAL A 170 20.47 29.54 14.96
C VAL A 170 20.59 31.01 15.30
N LEU A 171 21.63 31.34 16.03
CA LEU A 171 21.99 32.69 16.44
C LEU A 171 22.78 33.37 15.33
N ARG A 172 22.21 34.43 14.77
CA ARG A 172 22.79 35.22 13.67
C ARG A 172 23.66 36.35 14.19
N ASP A 173 24.65 36.74 13.40
CA ASP A 173 25.52 37.88 13.65
C ASP A 173 26.30 37.72 14.96
N LYS A 174 27.20 36.72 15.00
CA LYS A 174 28.14 36.50 16.13
C LYS A 174 28.71 37.81 16.66
N ASN A 175 28.52 38.04 17.95
CA ASN A 175 29.07 39.18 18.66
C ASN A 175 30.23 38.73 19.56
N LYS A 176 30.75 39.63 20.40
CA LYS A 176 31.87 39.32 21.32
C LYS A 176 31.48 38.35 22.45
N CYS A 177 30.19 38.04 22.62
CA CYS A 177 29.72 37.13 23.66
C CYS A 177 30.03 35.68 23.26
N PRO A 178 30.66 34.89 24.14
CA PRO A 178 30.87 33.47 23.92
C PRO A 178 29.55 32.69 23.73
N LEU A 179 29.57 31.67 22.85
CA LEU A 179 28.39 30.87 22.52
C LEU A 179 27.83 30.11 23.73
N ASP A 180 28.71 29.58 24.59
CA ASP A 180 28.35 28.86 25.82
C ASP A 180 27.50 29.74 26.75
N LYS A 181 27.84 31.02 26.87
CA LYS A 181 27.08 31.98 27.66
C LYS A 181 25.73 32.32 27.06
N LEU A 182 25.67 32.49 25.73
CA LEU A 182 24.39 32.72 25.03
C LEU A 182 23.48 31.50 25.12
N GLU A 183 24.03 30.29 24.98
CA GLU A 183 23.31 29.03 25.13
C GLU A 183 22.76 28.85 26.56
N GLU A 184 23.57 29.12 27.58
CA GLU A 184 23.16 29.10 28.99
C GLU A 184 21.97 30.05 29.23
N GLN A 185 22.08 31.30 28.77
CA GLN A 185 21.02 32.31 28.91
C GLN A 185 19.73 31.90 28.19
N LEU A 186 19.84 31.38 26.97
CA LEU A 186 18.70 30.95 26.18
C LEU A 186 17.98 29.77 26.85
N LYS A 187 18.72 28.75 27.29
CA LYS A 187 18.16 27.61 28.02
C LYS A 187 17.46 28.03 29.29
N VAL A 188 18.11 28.85 30.14
CA VAL A 188 17.48 29.40 31.35
C VAL A 188 16.20 30.17 31.00
N GLY A 189 16.23 30.95 29.93
CA GLY A 189 15.07 31.67 29.42
C GLY A 189 13.91 30.75 29.03
N MET A 190 14.21 29.62 28.38
CA MET A 190 13.24 28.60 27.98
C MET A 190 12.67 27.83 29.17
N TYR A 191 13.49 27.38 30.12
CA TYR A 191 13.00 26.71 31.34
C TYR A 191 12.09 27.63 32.15
N LYS A 192 12.42 28.91 32.27
CA LYS A 192 11.54 29.89 32.91
C LYS A 192 10.20 30.03 32.21
N ILE A 193 10.19 29.96 30.87
CA ILE A 193 8.93 29.92 30.11
C ILE A 193 8.18 28.63 30.43
N TRP A 194 8.86 27.48 30.36
CA TRP A 194 8.28 26.15 30.56
C TRP A 194 7.63 25.98 31.95
N GLU A 195 8.32 26.41 33.00
CA GLU A 195 7.83 26.35 34.38
C GLU A 195 6.74 27.37 34.67
N GLY A 196 6.73 28.50 33.96
CA GLY A 196 5.70 29.53 34.10
C GLY A 196 4.37 29.21 33.40
N MET A 197 4.29 28.15 32.60
CA MET A 197 3.06 27.78 31.87
C MET A 197 2.15 26.86 32.70
N LYS A 198 0.84 26.96 32.44
CA LYS A 198 -0.13 26.03 33.00
C LYS A 198 -0.09 24.71 32.21
N LYS A 199 0.44 23.66 32.84
CA LYS A 199 0.52 22.32 32.25
C LYS A 199 -0.79 21.54 32.54
N PRO A 200 -1.29 20.70 31.61
CA PRO A 200 -2.42 19.80 31.88
C PRO A 200 -2.12 18.82 33.03
N GLU A 201 -3.15 18.34 33.74
CA GLU A 201 -2.99 17.43 34.91
C GLU A 201 -2.15 16.19 34.59
N ALA A 202 -2.35 15.59 33.42
CA ALA A 202 -1.61 14.41 32.97
C ALA A 202 -0.11 14.65 32.71
N GLN A 203 0.34 15.91 32.65
CA GLN A 203 1.71 16.30 32.27
C GLN A 203 2.34 17.31 33.24
N LEU A 204 1.85 17.40 34.48
CA LEU A 204 2.34 18.37 35.48
C LEU A 204 3.85 18.28 35.74
N ASN A 205 4.42 17.07 35.73
CA ASN A 205 5.83 16.83 36.02
C ASN A 205 6.71 16.74 34.75
N ALA A 206 6.17 17.07 33.58
CA ALA A 206 6.90 16.90 32.34
C ALA A 206 7.96 18.01 32.16
N SER A 207 9.18 17.60 31.83
CA SER A 207 10.31 18.49 31.56
C SER A 207 10.30 18.98 30.11
N LEU A 208 11.04 20.05 29.82
CA LEU A 208 11.18 20.57 28.46
C LEU A 208 11.88 19.56 27.54
N GLU A 209 12.83 18.81 28.10
CA GLU A 209 13.66 17.80 27.42
C GLU A 209 12.86 16.58 27.01
N ASP A 210 11.73 16.30 27.68
CA ASP A 210 10.83 15.21 27.29
C ASP A 210 10.18 15.47 25.92
N PHE A 211 10.13 16.73 25.49
CA PHE A 211 9.49 17.17 24.24
C PHE A 211 10.46 17.75 23.21
N PHE A 212 11.62 18.26 23.63
CA PHE A 212 12.54 18.94 22.73
C PHE A 212 13.99 18.49 22.88
N ASN A 213 14.61 18.17 21.76
CA ASN A 213 16.06 18.06 21.65
C ASN A 213 16.61 19.44 21.25
N ILE A 214 17.14 20.18 22.23
CA ILE A 214 17.58 21.56 22.01
C ILE A 214 19.05 21.59 21.58
N LYS A 215 19.33 22.30 20.49
CA LYS A 215 20.69 22.60 20.01
C LYS A 215 20.82 24.09 19.74
N VAL A 216 21.96 24.66 20.08
CA VAL A 216 22.26 26.08 19.82
C VAL A 216 23.51 26.17 18.95
N VAL A 217 23.41 26.96 17.89
CA VAL A 217 24.50 27.22 16.95
C VAL A 217 24.54 28.71 16.68
N ALA A 218 25.73 29.28 16.55
CA ALA A 218 25.89 30.65 16.10
C ALA A 218 26.55 30.70 14.73
N LEU A 219 26.11 31.64 13.91
CA LEU A 219 26.63 31.92 12.58
C LEU A 219 27.22 33.34 12.52
N SER A 220 28.34 33.45 11.82
CA SER A 220 28.99 34.72 11.52
C SER A 220 28.09 35.63 10.67
N ASN A 221 28.38 36.94 10.67
CA ASN A 221 27.62 37.88 9.86
C ASN A 221 27.77 37.53 8.37
N PHE A 222 26.64 37.48 7.66
CA PHE A 222 26.55 37.07 6.26
C PHE A 222 27.28 38.05 5.31
N GLU A 223 27.19 39.35 5.59
CA GLU A 223 27.75 40.41 4.74
C GLU A 223 29.22 40.69 5.11
N ASP A 224 29.54 40.78 6.40
CA ASP A 224 30.89 41.13 6.85
C ASP A 224 31.88 39.97 6.68
N LYS A 225 31.40 38.72 6.82
CA LYS A 225 32.24 37.52 6.88
C LYS A 225 31.65 36.35 6.08
N PRO A 226 31.45 36.50 4.76
CA PRO A 226 30.74 35.53 3.94
C PRO A 226 31.41 34.14 3.92
N GLU A 227 32.74 34.06 3.83
CA GLU A 227 33.46 32.78 3.82
C GLU A 227 33.29 32.00 5.14
N GLN A 228 33.33 32.69 6.28
CA GLN A 228 33.12 32.06 7.58
C GLN A 228 31.68 31.59 7.74
N PHE A 229 30.72 32.41 7.30
CA PHE A 229 29.31 32.04 7.30
C PHE A 229 29.07 30.77 6.48
N GLU A 230 29.59 30.68 5.25
CA GLU A 230 29.37 29.53 4.39
C GLU A 230 29.98 28.24 4.97
N ASN A 231 31.20 28.31 5.53
CA ASN A 231 31.83 27.18 6.20
C ASN A 231 31.02 26.69 7.41
N GLU A 232 30.51 27.62 8.23
CA GLU A 232 29.68 27.30 9.40
C GLU A 232 28.33 26.71 9.00
N VAL A 233 27.72 27.23 7.92
CA VAL A 233 26.48 26.70 7.34
C VAL A 233 26.67 25.29 6.80
N SER A 234 27.81 25.01 6.15
CA SER A 234 28.12 23.65 5.68
C SER A 234 28.16 22.65 6.85
N GLY A 235 28.83 23.01 7.94
CA GLY A 235 28.86 22.17 9.14
C GLY A 235 27.48 22.03 9.81
N LEU A 236 26.66 23.08 9.78
CA LEU A 236 25.28 23.03 10.28
C LEU A 236 24.39 22.13 9.41
N ARG A 237 24.54 22.19 8.08
CA ARG A 237 23.81 21.36 7.11
C ARG A 237 23.98 19.88 7.42
N GLU A 238 25.23 19.41 7.57
CA GLU A 238 25.53 18.01 7.88
C GLU A 238 24.86 17.56 9.20
N ARG A 239 24.91 18.42 10.23
CA ARG A 239 24.28 18.14 11.52
C ARG A 239 22.77 18.06 11.42
N ILE A 240 22.12 19.00 10.72
CA ILE A 240 20.67 19.01 10.51
C ILE A 240 20.24 17.74 9.76
N ILE A 241 20.92 17.41 8.66
CA ILE A 241 20.63 16.17 7.91
C ILE A 241 20.74 14.97 8.84
N SER A 242 21.82 14.85 9.62
CA SER A 242 22.02 13.74 10.55
C SER A 242 20.89 13.63 11.58
N ILE A 243 20.55 14.72 12.28
CA ILE A 243 19.52 14.68 13.34
C ILE A 243 18.11 14.54 12.78
N SER A 244 17.82 15.04 11.57
CA SER A 244 16.49 14.95 10.97
C SER A 244 16.21 13.58 10.35
N THR A 245 17.26 12.80 10.05
CA THR A 245 17.15 11.52 9.33
C THR A 245 17.52 10.29 10.17
N SER A 246 18.01 10.47 11.40
CA SER A 246 18.40 9.37 12.30
C SER A 246 17.91 9.59 13.74
N GLY A 247 17.85 8.51 14.53
CA GLY A 247 17.47 8.55 15.95
C GLY A 247 16.01 8.97 16.20
N GLU A 248 15.75 9.63 17.34
CA GLU A 248 14.43 10.22 17.67
C GLU A 248 13.96 11.24 16.61
N GLY A 249 14.86 11.83 15.82
CA GLY A 249 14.49 12.76 14.76
C GLY A 249 13.89 12.08 13.52
N ALA A 250 14.09 10.77 13.32
CA ALA A 250 13.36 9.99 12.33
C ALA A 250 11.94 9.63 12.80
N ALA A 251 11.66 9.70 14.11
CA ALA A 251 10.34 9.44 14.69
C ALA A 251 9.37 10.56 14.30
N GLY A 252 8.70 10.38 13.17
CA GLY A 252 8.23 11.58 12.48
C GLY A 252 7.85 11.37 11.03
N SER A 253 8.69 10.61 10.35
CA SER A 253 8.72 10.60 8.90
C SER A 253 7.50 9.89 8.34
N THR A 254 6.78 10.58 7.47
CA THR A 254 5.68 10.03 6.70
C THR A 254 6.21 9.71 5.30
N PRO A 255 5.80 8.62 4.65
CA PRO A 255 6.10 8.41 3.23
C PRO A 255 5.76 9.66 2.41
N ALA A 256 6.63 10.04 1.46
CA ALA A 256 6.49 11.30 0.72
C ALA A 256 5.12 11.41 0.03
N SER A 257 4.65 10.29 -0.53
CA SER A 257 3.35 10.15 -1.19
C SER A 257 2.16 10.40 -0.24
N GLY A 258 2.31 10.15 1.07
CA GLY A 258 1.29 10.39 2.10
C GLY A 258 1.44 11.74 2.83
N PHE A 259 2.54 12.46 2.62
CA PHE A 259 2.83 13.68 3.37
C PHE A 259 1.78 14.77 3.19
N ALA A 260 1.25 14.94 1.98
CA ALA A 260 0.24 15.97 1.72
C ALA A 260 -1.08 15.73 2.43
N ASP A 261 -1.56 14.49 2.46
CA ASP A 261 -2.79 14.16 3.18
C ASP A 261 -2.60 14.36 4.69
N TYR A 262 -1.44 13.97 5.21
CA TYR A 262 -1.07 14.19 6.60
C TYR A 262 -1.00 15.69 6.95
N ALA A 263 -0.26 16.47 6.16
CA ALA A 263 -0.12 17.91 6.34
C ALA A 263 -1.48 18.62 6.25
N LYS A 264 -2.29 18.30 5.24
CA LYS A 264 -3.64 18.87 5.10
C LYS A 264 -4.51 18.57 6.31
N LYS A 265 -4.53 17.31 6.77
CA LYS A 265 -5.34 16.92 7.92
C LYS A 265 -4.94 17.66 9.20
N ILE A 266 -3.63 17.82 9.44
CA ILE A 266 -3.13 18.60 10.56
C ILE A 266 -3.56 20.06 10.43
N TRP A 267 -3.41 20.66 9.25
CA TRP A 267 -3.79 22.05 9.02
C TRP A 267 -5.29 22.28 9.26
N ASP A 268 -6.15 21.40 8.75
CA ASP A 268 -7.60 21.46 8.97
C ASP A 268 -7.94 21.41 10.47
N LYS A 269 -7.27 20.53 11.24
CA LYS A 269 -7.49 20.42 12.69
C LYS A 269 -7.00 21.64 13.46
N ILE A 270 -5.90 22.24 13.04
CA ILE A 270 -5.38 23.50 13.60
C ILE A 270 -6.36 24.65 13.31
N LYS A 271 -6.94 24.72 12.10
CA LYS A 271 -7.97 25.72 11.76
C LYS A 271 -9.24 25.55 12.59
N GLU A 272 -9.63 24.32 12.87
CA GLU A 272 -10.77 23.96 13.73
C GLU A 272 -10.48 24.15 15.24
N ASP A 273 -9.27 24.55 15.63
CA ASP A 273 -8.80 24.64 17.02
C ASP A 273 -8.99 23.33 17.83
N LYS A 274 -8.92 22.18 17.17
CA LYS A 274 -9.03 20.86 17.83
C LYS A 274 -7.68 20.35 18.35
N ASP A 275 -7.73 19.30 19.16
CA ASP A 275 -6.53 18.59 19.61
C ASP A 275 -5.93 17.76 18.46
N LEU A 276 -4.63 17.49 18.56
CA LEU A 276 -3.81 16.88 17.53
C LEU A 276 -3.29 15.52 18.00
N ASP A 277 -3.90 14.46 17.50
CA ASP A 277 -3.41 13.10 17.66
C ASP A 277 -2.55 12.70 16.45
N LEU A 278 -1.27 13.09 16.49
CA LEU A 278 -0.35 12.91 15.37
C LEU A 278 -0.13 11.43 14.99
N PRO A 279 0.08 10.48 15.94
CA PRO A 279 0.17 9.06 15.61
C PRO A 279 -1.10 8.53 14.96
N HIS A 280 -2.28 8.88 15.48
CA HIS A 280 -3.54 8.45 14.88
C HIS A 280 -3.68 8.95 13.43
N TYR A 281 -3.34 10.21 13.17
CA TYR A 281 -3.40 10.75 11.80
C TYR A 281 -2.41 10.08 10.85
N ARG A 282 -1.24 9.66 11.33
CA ARG A 282 -0.29 8.89 10.50
C ARG A 282 -0.82 7.51 10.15
N ILE A 283 -1.34 6.80 11.15
CA ILE A 283 -1.93 5.47 10.95
C ILE A 283 -3.12 5.57 9.99
N MET A 284 -3.95 6.60 10.12
CA MET A 284 -5.07 6.86 9.22
C MET A 284 -4.61 7.15 7.79
N VAL A 285 -3.59 7.99 7.59
CA VAL A 285 -3.04 8.28 6.26
C VAL A 285 -2.39 7.04 5.64
N ALA A 286 -1.68 6.25 6.45
CA ALA A 286 -1.12 4.97 6.04
C ALA A 286 -2.22 4.02 5.55
N GLU A 287 -3.32 3.89 6.29
CA GLU A 287 -4.48 3.08 5.90
C GLU A 287 -5.09 3.54 4.58
N ILE A 288 -5.36 4.85 4.43
CA ILE A 288 -5.92 5.41 3.19
C ILE A 288 -4.99 5.12 2.00
N ARG A 289 -3.67 5.27 2.19
CA ARG A 289 -2.68 5.07 1.12
C ARG A 289 -2.48 3.61 0.78
N CYS A 290 -2.33 2.73 1.76
CA CYS A 290 -2.26 1.28 1.53
C CYS A 290 -3.51 0.79 0.80
N ASN A 291 -4.70 1.25 1.18
CA ASN A 291 -5.94 0.90 0.47
C ASN A 291 -5.96 1.40 -0.97
N LYS A 292 -5.49 2.63 -1.22
CA LYS A 292 -5.43 3.19 -2.58
C LYS A 292 -4.45 2.42 -3.47
N ILE A 293 -3.26 2.11 -2.97
CA ILE A 293 -2.26 1.31 -3.69
C ILE A 293 -2.82 -0.10 -3.95
N ALA A 294 -3.45 -0.72 -2.95
CA ALA A 294 -4.11 -2.01 -3.12
C ALA A 294 -5.16 -1.97 -4.26
N GLU A 295 -6.01 -0.95 -4.29
CA GLU A 295 -7.00 -0.78 -5.37
C GLU A 295 -6.32 -0.58 -6.73
N GLU A 296 -5.29 0.25 -6.83
CA GLU A 296 -4.54 0.46 -8.06
C GLU A 296 -3.88 -0.84 -8.57
N LYS A 297 -3.31 -1.66 -7.68
CA LYS A 297 -2.76 -2.97 -8.03
C LYS A 297 -3.83 -3.97 -8.43
N TYR A 298 -4.99 -3.95 -7.78
CA TYR A 298 -6.13 -4.76 -8.15
C TYR A 298 -6.63 -4.41 -9.56
N GLN A 299 -6.82 -3.13 -9.88
CA GLN A 299 -7.22 -2.70 -11.22
C GLN A 299 -6.17 -3.07 -12.27
N SER A 300 -4.88 -2.90 -11.95
CA SER A 300 -3.79 -3.27 -12.83
C SER A 300 -3.74 -4.78 -13.10
N PHE A 301 -4.12 -5.62 -12.14
CA PHE A 301 -4.30 -7.06 -12.31
C PHE A 301 -5.52 -7.38 -13.16
N TYR A 302 -6.65 -6.69 -12.91
CA TYR A 302 -7.90 -6.89 -13.65
C TYR A 302 -7.73 -6.65 -15.16
N ASP A 303 -6.96 -5.62 -15.51
CA ASP A 303 -6.65 -5.25 -16.89
C ASP A 303 -5.40 -5.96 -17.46
N ASP A 304 -4.78 -6.89 -16.72
CA ASP A 304 -3.56 -7.55 -17.16
C ASP A 304 -3.83 -8.45 -18.39
N ARG A 305 -3.03 -8.25 -19.45
CA ARG A 305 -3.22 -8.99 -20.70
C ARG A 305 -2.98 -10.49 -20.56
N SER A 306 -2.04 -10.89 -19.69
CA SER A 306 -1.71 -12.30 -19.47
C SER A 306 -2.83 -12.98 -18.70
N TRP A 307 -3.37 -12.31 -17.68
CA TRP A 307 -4.57 -12.76 -16.96
C TRP A 307 -5.77 -12.91 -17.89
N LEU A 308 -6.10 -11.87 -18.66
CA LEU A 308 -7.24 -11.89 -19.60
C LEU A 308 -7.11 -12.98 -20.67
N GLN A 309 -5.89 -13.34 -21.08
CA GLN A 309 -5.68 -14.47 -21.99
C GLN A 309 -5.98 -15.81 -21.30
N ILE A 310 -5.51 -16.00 -20.07
CA ILE A 310 -5.80 -17.21 -19.28
C ILE A 310 -7.30 -17.35 -19.04
N GLU A 311 -8.00 -16.25 -18.75
CA GLU A 311 -9.45 -16.24 -18.57
C GLU A 311 -10.18 -16.67 -19.84
N LYS A 312 -9.78 -16.18 -21.02
CA LYS A 312 -10.33 -16.63 -22.31
C LYS A 312 -10.04 -18.09 -22.59
N ASP A 313 -8.81 -18.53 -22.34
CA ASP A 313 -8.40 -19.93 -22.56
C ASP A 313 -9.22 -20.87 -21.67
N ALA A 314 -9.49 -20.48 -20.41
CA ALA A 314 -10.31 -21.23 -19.47
C ALA A 314 -11.76 -21.40 -19.92
N ILE A 315 -12.34 -20.43 -20.63
CA ILE A 315 -13.67 -20.58 -21.23
C ILE A 315 -13.65 -21.63 -22.34
N SER A 316 -12.57 -21.66 -23.14
CA SER A 316 -12.44 -22.55 -24.30
C SER A 316 -12.09 -24.00 -23.95
N GLY A 317 -11.54 -24.26 -22.76
CA GLY A 317 -11.22 -25.62 -22.31
C GLY A 317 -10.33 -25.67 -21.08
N ALA A 318 -9.91 -26.88 -20.70
CA ALA A 318 -9.05 -27.09 -19.54
C ALA A 318 -7.66 -26.47 -19.76
N VAL A 319 -7.28 -25.53 -18.90
CA VAL A 319 -5.95 -24.91 -18.90
C VAL A 319 -5.00 -25.75 -18.06
N GLN A 320 -4.09 -26.49 -18.70
CA GLN A 320 -3.00 -27.17 -17.99
C GLN A 320 -2.09 -26.16 -17.30
N GLY A 321 -1.69 -26.47 -16.06
CA GLY A 321 -0.85 -25.60 -15.25
C GLY A 321 -1.52 -24.28 -14.86
N PHE A 322 -2.85 -24.23 -14.73
CA PHE A 322 -3.58 -22.98 -14.41
C PHE A 322 -2.95 -22.26 -13.21
N GLY A 323 -2.69 -22.97 -12.11
CA GLY A 323 -2.05 -22.41 -10.92
C GLY A 323 -0.65 -21.87 -11.21
N ALA A 324 0.16 -22.64 -11.94
CA ALA A 324 1.51 -22.24 -12.33
C ALA A 324 1.56 -21.02 -13.27
N LYS A 325 0.49 -20.76 -14.03
CA LYS A 325 0.37 -19.59 -14.91
C LYS A 325 -0.14 -18.35 -14.18
N VAL A 326 -1.16 -18.50 -13.34
CA VAL A 326 -1.81 -17.38 -12.66
C VAL A 326 -1.02 -16.89 -11.45
N SER A 327 -0.43 -17.80 -10.66
CA SER A 327 0.27 -17.41 -9.44
C SER A 327 1.43 -16.44 -9.66
N PRO A 328 2.30 -16.58 -10.68
CA PRO A 328 3.35 -15.60 -10.95
C PRO A 328 2.80 -14.21 -11.28
N ILE A 329 1.66 -14.13 -11.99
CA ILE A 329 1.01 -12.85 -12.32
C ILE A 329 0.54 -12.17 -11.03
N ILE A 330 -0.13 -12.91 -10.15
CA ILE A 330 -0.54 -12.40 -8.83
C ILE A 330 0.68 -11.96 -8.01
N ASP A 331 1.75 -12.74 -8.00
CA ASP A 331 2.98 -12.44 -7.25
C ASP A 331 3.63 -11.12 -7.71
N ILE A 332 3.55 -10.77 -8.99
CA ILE A 332 4.05 -9.47 -9.51
C ILE A 332 3.34 -8.32 -8.80
N TYR A 333 2.00 -8.33 -8.77
CA TYR A 333 1.22 -7.24 -8.17
C TYR A 333 1.34 -7.19 -6.65
N LEU A 334 1.40 -8.34 -5.99
CA LEU A 334 1.65 -8.40 -4.56
C LEU A 334 3.06 -7.88 -4.22
N SER A 335 4.08 -8.21 -5.01
CA SER A 335 5.44 -7.72 -4.80
C SER A 335 5.55 -6.21 -5.02
N GLN A 336 4.87 -5.67 -6.05
CA GLN A 336 4.80 -4.23 -6.27
C GLN A 336 4.08 -3.51 -5.13
N TYR A 337 2.99 -4.09 -4.62
CA TYR A 337 2.31 -3.57 -3.44
C TYR A 337 3.25 -3.54 -2.22
N ASP A 338 3.96 -4.65 -1.97
CA ASP A 338 4.88 -4.79 -0.84
C ASP A 338 6.03 -3.76 -0.93
N GLU A 339 6.57 -3.53 -2.12
CA GLU A 339 7.63 -2.53 -2.38
C GLU A 339 7.15 -1.09 -2.13
N GLU A 340 5.96 -0.73 -2.62
CA GLU A 340 5.41 0.62 -2.45
C GLU A 340 4.94 0.90 -1.03
N THR A 341 4.59 -0.15 -0.27
CA THR A 341 4.01 0.00 1.07
C THR A 341 4.94 -0.29 2.24
N GLN A 342 6.19 -0.69 1.98
CA GLN A 342 7.17 -1.10 3.00
C GLN A 342 7.42 -0.07 4.12
N HIS A 343 7.18 1.22 3.85
CA HIS A 343 7.43 2.32 4.79
C HIS A 343 6.20 2.76 5.59
N TYR A 344 5.04 2.16 5.34
CA TYR A 344 3.82 2.42 6.11
C TYR A 344 3.71 1.52 7.34
N ASP A 345 2.74 1.82 8.19
CA ASP A 345 2.40 1.00 9.35
C ASP A 345 2.12 -0.45 8.93
N GLU A 346 2.81 -1.40 9.58
CA GLU A 346 2.75 -2.82 9.26
C GLU A 346 1.34 -3.41 9.40
N THR A 347 0.61 -3.03 10.46
CA THR A 347 -0.73 -3.56 10.70
C THR A 347 -1.71 -3.10 9.61
N LYS A 348 -1.61 -1.83 9.21
CA LYS A 348 -2.43 -1.27 8.13
C LYS A 348 -2.06 -1.86 6.77
N ARG A 349 -0.75 -1.94 6.47
CA ARG A 349 -0.23 -2.58 5.27
C ARG A 349 -0.75 -4.00 5.12
N ASP A 350 -0.64 -4.82 6.15
CA ASP A 350 -1.00 -6.24 6.09
C ASP A 350 -2.51 -6.44 5.95
N THR A 351 -3.31 -5.56 6.58
CA THR A 351 -4.77 -5.55 6.43
C THR A 351 -5.18 -5.25 4.99
N SER A 352 -4.64 -4.19 4.40
CA SER A 352 -4.90 -3.81 3.01
C SER A 352 -4.38 -4.85 2.02
N ARG A 353 -3.21 -5.47 2.30
CA ARG A 353 -2.66 -6.57 1.51
C ARG A 353 -3.58 -7.78 1.49
N LYS A 354 -4.17 -8.12 2.64
CA LYS A 354 -5.16 -9.22 2.74
C LYS A 354 -6.40 -8.90 1.91
N GLN A 355 -6.90 -7.68 1.95
CA GLN A 355 -8.04 -7.24 1.13
C GLN A 355 -7.72 -7.31 -0.37
N LEU A 356 -6.52 -6.91 -0.79
CA LEU A 356 -6.05 -7.06 -2.17
C LEU A 356 -6.11 -8.52 -2.62
N ILE A 357 -5.57 -9.44 -1.81
CA ILE A 357 -5.63 -10.88 -2.10
C ILE A 357 -7.09 -11.33 -2.20
N GLU A 358 -7.95 -10.98 -1.25
CA GLU A 358 -9.37 -11.38 -1.27
C GLU A 358 -10.10 -10.87 -2.53
N ASN A 359 -9.80 -9.65 -2.99
CA ASN A 359 -10.40 -9.10 -4.21
C ASN A 359 -9.89 -9.77 -5.47
N ILE A 360 -8.58 -10.02 -5.58
CA ILE A 360 -8.00 -10.83 -6.68
C ILE A 360 -8.65 -12.22 -6.70
N MET A 361 -8.80 -12.85 -5.53
CA MET A 361 -9.42 -14.18 -5.41
C MET A 361 -10.87 -14.21 -5.87
N LYS A 362 -11.66 -13.15 -5.67
CA LYS A 362 -13.03 -13.05 -6.19
C LYS A 362 -13.09 -13.06 -7.72
N VAL A 363 -12.07 -12.50 -8.38
CA VAL A 363 -11.95 -12.48 -9.85
C VAL A 363 -11.42 -13.81 -10.39
N VAL A 364 -10.45 -14.41 -9.71
CA VAL A 364 -9.81 -15.65 -10.18
C VAL A 364 -10.68 -16.89 -9.95
N LYS A 365 -11.51 -16.89 -8.89
CA LYS A 365 -12.29 -18.07 -8.49
C LYS A 365 -13.26 -18.58 -9.57
N PRO A 366 -14.07 -17.74 -10.25
CA PRO A 366 -14.95 -18.21 -11.32
C PRO A 366 -14.20 -18.92 -12.45
N THR A 367 -13.07 -18.35 -12.87
CA THR A 367 -12.21 -18.93 -13.91
C THR A 367 -11.62 -20.27 -13.47
N TYR A 368 -11.13 -20.36 -12.23
CA TYR A 368 -10.67 -21.62 -11.65
C TYR A 368 -11.77 -22.69 -11.65
N LEU A 369 -13.01 -22.34 -11.23
CA LEU A 369 -14.13 -23.29 -11.24
C LEU A 369 -14.45 -23.78 -12.66
N SER A 370 -14.40 -22.91 -13.66
CA SER A 370 -14.59 -23.29 -15.07
C SER A 370 -13.48 -24.25 -15.56
N VAL A 371 -12.22 -24.01 -15.19
CA VAL A 371 -11.11 -24.92 -15.52
C VAL A 371 -11.31 -26.29 -14.87
N VAL A 372 -11.71 -26.32 -13.59
CA VAL A 372 -11.96 -27.56 -12.85
C VAL A 372 -13.14 -28.34 -13.46
N GLU A 373 -14.19 -27.64 -13.88
CA GLU A 373 -15.32 -28.25 -14.58
C GLU A 373 -14.88 -28.90 -15.91
N HIS A 374 -14.08 -28.21 -16.72
CA HIS A 374 -13.54 -28.79 -17.96
C HIS A 374 -12.63 -29.99 -17.70
N MET A 375 -11.80 -29.95 -16.64
CA MET A 375 -10.99 -31.10 -16.21
C MET A 375 -11.88 -32.28 -15.82
N ARG A 376 -12.96 -32.04 -15.08
CA ARG A 376 -13.95 -33.06 -14.68
C ARG A 376 -14.58 -33.72 -15.90
N HIS A 377 -15.09 -32.92 -16.84
CA HIS A 377 -15.67 -33.42 -18.10
C HIS A 377 -14.67 -34.22 -18.93
N ALA A 378 -13.42 -33.76 -19.04
CA ALA A 378 -12.39 -34.48 -19.77
C ALA A 378 -12.08 -35.87 -19.16
N ILE A 379 -12.07 -35.98 -17.82
CA ILE A 379 -11.85 -37.26 -17.14
C ILE A 379 -13.06 -38.18 -17.29
N LEU A 380 -14.27 -37.66 -17.21
CA LEU A 380 -15.49 -38.44 -17.44
C LEU A 380 -15.56 -38.99 -18.86
N ALA A 381 -15.24 -38.17 -19.87
CA ALA A 381 -15.19 -38.63 -21.25
C ALA A 381 -14.19 -39.77 -21.44
N LYS A 382 -12.97 -39.67 -20.86
CA LYS A 382 -11.99 -40.76 -20.86
C LYS A 382 -12.50 -42.02 -20.17
N PHE A 383 -13.22 -41.86 -19.05
CA PHE A 383 -13.82 -42.97 -18.33
C PHE A 383 -14.91 -43.67 -19.16
N GLU A 384 -15.82 -42.90 -19.76
CA GLU A 384 -16.90 -43.40 -20.62
C GLU A 384 -16.36 -44.13 -21.85
N GLU A 385 -15.34 -43.58 -22.51
CA GLU A 385 -14.69 -44.23 -23.65
C GLU A 385 -14.06 -45.58 -23.24
N ALA A 386 -13.34 -45.61 -22.12
CA ALA A 386 -12.75 -46.85 -21.59
C ALA A 386 -13.82 -47.87 -21.20
N ALA A 387 -14.95 -47.42 -20.63
CA ALA A 387 -16.08 -48.26 -20.28
C ALA A 387 -16.74 -48.88 -21.51
N MET A 388 -16.97 -48.08 -22.57
CA MET A 388 -17.50 -48.57 -23.84
C MET A 388 -16.57 -49.58 -24.51
N ASP A 389 -15.26 -49.34 -24.48
CA ASP A 389 -14.29 -50.26 -25.09
C ASP A 389 -14.17 -51.58 -24.33
N GLU A 390 -14.28 -51.56 -22.99
CA GLU A 390 -14.34 -52.78 -22.20
C GLU A 390 -15.62 -53.56 -22.47
N LEU A 391 -16.76 -52.86 -22.63
CA LEU A 391 -18.03 -53.45 -23.02
C LEU A 391 -17.95 -54.15 -24.39
N LYS A 392 -17.33 -53.50 -25.38
CA LYS A 392 -17.13 -54.08 -26.72
C LYS A 392 -16.25 -55.32 -26.70
N LYS A 393 -15.24 -55.37 -25.83
CA LYS A 393 -14.29 -56.49 -25.74
C LYS A 393 -14.84 -57.69 -24.97
N ASN A 394 -15.48 -57.44 -23.83
CA ASN A 394 -15.84 -58.49 -22.87
C ASN A 394 -17.34 -58.84 -22.88
N GLY A 395 -18.18 -58.03 -23.53
CA GLY A 395 -19.64 -58.19 -23.55
C GLY A 395 -20.35 -57.84 -22.25
N VAL A 396 -19.62 -57.68 -21.14
CA VAL A 396 -20.07 -57.24 -19.82
C VAL A 396 -19.01 -56.32 -19.22
N LEU A 397 -19.43 -55.33 -18.43
CA LEU A 397 -18.50 -54.49 -17.67
C LEU A 397 -17.89 -55.28 -16.51
N VAL A 398 -16.61 -55.66 -16.60
CA VAL A 398 -15.85 -56.24 -15.49
C VAL A 398 -15.34 -55.10 -14.60
N ALA A 399 -15.05 -55.37 -13.32
CA ALA A 399 -14.69 -54.37 -12.30
C ALA A 399 -13.79 -53.24 -12.84
N MET A 400 -14.37 -52.05 -13.00
CA MET A 400 -13.64 -50.88 -13.52
C MET A 400 -12.66 -50.34 -12.49
N LYS A 401 -11.46 -49.94 -12.96
CA LYS A 401 -10.46 -49.26 -12.13
C LYS A 401 -10.81 -47.77 -11.93
N THR A 402 -11.97 -47.49 -11.34
CA THR A 402 -12.48 -46.12 -11.09
C THR A 402 -11.50 -45.25 -10.31
N HIS A 403 -10.78 -45.85 -9.35
CA HIS A 403 -9.74 -45.21 -8.55
C HIS A 403 -8.65 -44.52 -9.38
N LYS A 404 -8.33 -45.04 -10.58
CA LYS A 404 -7.33 -44.43 -11.47
C LYS A 404 -7.75 -43.01 -11.88
N TYR A 405 -9.01 -42.84 -12.28
CA TYR A 405 -9.55 -41.56 -12.75
C TYR A 405 -9.68 -40.54 -11.61
N ILE A 406 -10.03 -41.01 -10.41
CA ILE A 406 -10.06 -40.18 -9.19
C ILE A 406 -8.65 -39.67 -8.85
N ILE A 407 -7.63 -40.53 -8.93
CA ILE A 407 -6.22 -40.12 -8.69
C ILE A 407 -5.74 -39.13 -9.77
N GLU A 408 -6.09 -39.38 -11.04
CA GLU A 408 -5.77 -38.47 -12.14
C GLU A 408 -6.38 -37.08 -11.90
N PHE A 409 -7.65 -37.01 -11.50
CA PHE A 409 -8.31 -35.74 -11.17
C PHE A 409 -7.67 -35.03 -9.98
N LYS A 410 -7.35 -35.76 -8.90
CA LYS A 410 -6.64 -35.21 -7.74
C LYS A 410 -5.31 -34.57 -8.12
N ASN A 411 -4.59 -35.17 -9.08
CA ASN A 411 -3.33 -34.61 -9.56
C ASN A 411 -3.56 -33.36 -10.42
N GLN A 412 -4.60 -33.32 -11.26
CA GLN A 412 -4.96 -32.13 -12.03
C GLN A 412 -5.41 -30.97 -11.12
N LEU A 413 -6.17 -31.25 -10.06
CA LEU A 413 -6.55 -30.24 -9.06
C LEU A 413 -5.32 -29.65 -8.34
N LYS A 414 -4.31 -30.47 -8.05
CA LYS A 414 -3.05 -29.98 -7.46
C LYS A 414 -2.27 -29.07 -8.42
N ASP A 415 -2.30 -29.37 -9.72
CA ASP A 415 -1.66 -28.56 -10.76
C ASP A 415 -2.42 -27.24 -11.02
N ALA A 416 -3.74 -27.26 -10.87
CA ALA A 416 -4.60 -26.08 -10.97
C ALA A 416 -4.54 -25.16 -9.73
N ALA A 417 -3.89 -25.60 -8.64
CA ALA A 417 -3.86 -24.88 -7.38
C ALA A 417 -3.17 -23.52 -7.49
N VAL A 418 -3.90 -22.45 -7.19
CA VAL A 418 -3.35 -21.09 -7.08
C VAL A 418 -2.65 -20.96 -5.73
N LYS A 419 -1.33 -20.67 -5.73
CA LYS A 419 -0.50 -20.62 -4.51
C LYS A 419 -1.04 -19.69 -3.42
N GLN A 420 -1.62 -18.57 -3.83
CA GLN A 420 -2.16 -17.53 -2.95
C GLN A 420 -3.57 -17.84 -2.43
N ALA A 421 -4.18 -18.93 -2.93
CA ALA A 421 -5.47 -19.43 -2.50
C ALA A 421 -5.32 -20.79 -1.79
N ASN A 422 -6.30 -21.12 -0.94
CA ASN A 422 -6.38 -22.44 -0.31
C ASN A 422 -7.54 -23.26 -0.92
N TRP A 423 -7.72 -23.23 -2.25
CA TRP A 423 -8.81 -23.93 -2.96
C TRP A 423 -8.51 -25.40 -3.24
N ASN A 424 -7.32 -25.84 -2.87
CA ASN A 424 -6.75 -27.17 -3.14
C ASN A 424 -7.51 -28.31 -2.43
N GLN A 425 -8.59 -27.97 -1.72
CA GLN A 425 -9.43 -28.84 -0.90
C GLN A 425 -10.90 -28.80 -1.32
N ASP A 426 -11.23 -28.49 -2.58
CA ASP A 426 -12.61 -28.59 -3.08
C ASP A 426 -13.10 -30.05 -3.10
N THR A 427 -13.39 -30.57 -1.91
CA THR A 427 -14.03 -31.86 -1.64
C THR A 427 -15.35 -31.96 -2.39
N GLU A 428 -16.01 -30.83 -2.64
CA GLU A 428 -17.22 -30.73 -3.45
C GLU A 428 -16.98 -31.17 -4.90
N GLN A 429 -15.93 -30.68 -5.57
CA GLN A 429 -15.63 -31.04 -6.96
C GLN A 429 -15.23 -32.50 -7.09
N LEU A 430 -14.50 -33.02 -6.08
CA LEU A 430 -14.15 -34.43 -6.01
C LEU A 430 -15.39 -35.31 -5.81
N ALA A 431 -16.27 -34.95 -4.88
CA ALA A 431 -17.50 -35.68 -4.58
C ALA A 431 -18.45 -35.68 -5.79
N GLN A 432 -18.50 -34.58 -6.55
CA GLN A 432 -19.26 -34.51 -7.80
C GLN A 432 -18.74 -35.52 -8.82
N LEU A 433 -17.42 -35.57 -9.06
CA LEU A 433 -16.84 -36.55 -9.99
C LEU A 433 -17.11 -37.99 -9.52
N GLU A 434 -16.95 -38.28 -8.24
CA GLU A 434 -17.22 -39.61 -7.67
C GLU A 434 -18.69 -40.03 -7.87
N SER A 435 -19.63 -39.11 -7.65
CA SER A 435 -21.06 -39.33 -7.89
C SER A 435 -21.37 -39.55 -9.38
N GLU A 436 -20.76 -38.78 -10.26
CA GLU A 436 -20.94 -38.90 -11.72
C GLU A 436 -20.41 -40.24 -12.24
N ILE A 437 -19.20 -40.66 -11.82
CA ILE A 437 -18.64 -41.97 -12.17
C ILE A 437 -19.55 -43.09 -11.65
N ALA A 438 -20.02 -43.01 -10.40
CA ALA A 438 -20.90 -44.02 -9.81
C ALA A 438 -22.20 -44.17 -10.60
N ARG A 439 -22.82 -43.04 -10.97
CA ARG A 439 -24.04 -43.01 -11.79
C ARG A 439 -23.82 -43.64 -13.17
N THR A 440 -22.71 -43.34 -13.83
CA THR A 440 -22.38 -43.94 -15.12
C THR A 440 -22.17 -45.45 -15.00
N VAL A 441 -21.50 -45.92 -13.94
CA VAL A 441 -21.33 -47.37 -13.68
C VAL A 441 -22.68 -48.06 -13.47
N GLU A 442 -23.57 -47.48 -12.66
CA GLU A 442 -24.90 -48.02 -12.41
C GLU A 442 -25.75 -48.07 -13.69
N GLY A 443 -25.74 -46.99 -14.48
CA GLY A 443 -26.46 -46.93 -15.75
C GLY A 443 -25.97 -47.99 -16.75
N ILE A 444 -24.67 -48.21 -16.86
CA ILE A 444 -24.11 -49.25 -17.72
C ILE A 444 -24.48 -50.65 -17.21
N ARG A 445 -24.44 -50.89 -15.89
CA ARG A 445 -24.82 -52.19 -15.31
C ARG A 445 -26.29 -52.52 -15.58
N ALA A 446 -27.20 -51.56 -15.36
CA ALA A 446 -28.62 -51.73 -15.65
C ALA A 446 -28.87 -52.03 -17.14
N THR A 447 -28.14 -51.36 -18.04
CA THR A 447 -28.24 -51.61 -19.49
C THR A 447 -27.75 -53.00 -19.87
N ASN A 448 -26.67 -53.49 -19.24
CA ASN A 448 -26.16 -54.85 -19.44
C ASN A 448 -27.15 -55.92 -18.95
N GLU A 449 -27.77 -55.72 -17.78
CA GLU A 449 -28.78 -56.64 -17.25
C GLU A 449 -29.98 -56.75 -18.20
N LEU A 450 -30.45 -55.63 -18.76
CA LEU A 450 -31.52 -55.61 -19.77
C LEU A 450 -31.13 -56.34 -21.06
N LEU A 451 -29.89 -56.15 -21.54
CA LEU A 451 -29.38 -56.83 -22.74
C LEU A 451 -29.25 -58.34 -22.54
N GLU A 452 -28.75 -58.79 -21.39
CA GLU A 452 -28.67 -60.22 -21.08
C GLU A 452 -30.05 -60.84 -20.91
N GLN A 453 -31.00 -60.13 -20.30
CA GLN A 453 -32.39 -60.59 -20.23
C GLN A 453 -32.99 -60.74 -21.63
N GLN A 454 -32.82 -59.76 -22.53
CA GLN A 454 -33.28 -59.89 -23.92
C GLN A 454 -32.63 -61.05 -24.67
N LYS A 455 -31.33 -61.31 -24.46
CA LYS A 455 -30.65 -62.47 -25.06
C LYS A 455 -31.21 -63.78 -24.51
N LYS A 456 -31.60 -63.81 -23.23
CA LYS A 456 -32.22 -64.98 -22.60
C LYS A 456 -33.62 -65.20 -23.17
N ASP A 457 -34.45 -64.17 -23.21
CA ASP A 457 -35.81 -64.23 -23.75
C ASP A 457 -35.81 -64.64 -25.23
N LYS A 458 -34.88 -64.12 -26.04
CA LYS A 458 -34.68 -64.57 -27.43
C LYS A 458 -34.29 -66.05 -27.50
N ARG A 459 -33.38 -66.51 -26.63
CA ARG A 459 -32.96 -67.92 -26.60
C ARG A 459 -34.14 -68.82 -26.24
N GLU A 460 -34.93 -68.44 -25.24
CA GLU A 460 -36.15 -69.16 -24.85
C GLU A 460 -37.16 -69.21 -26.00
N PHE A 461 -37.43 -68.08 -26.67
CA PHE A 461 -38.30 -68.02 -27.85
C PHE A 461 -37.85 -68.96 -28.97
N TRP A 462 -36.56 -68.95 -29.33
CA TRP A 462 -36.04 -69.84 -30.38
C TRP A 462 -36.05 -71.32 -29.96
N PHE A 463 -35.84 -71.61 -28.68
CA PHE A 463 -36.02 -72.96 -28.13
C PHE A 463 -37.46 -73.44 -28.27
N GLU A 464 -38.44 -72.57 -27.94
CA GLU A 464 -39.87 -72.85 -28.08
C GLU A 464 -40.22 -73.16 -29.55
N VAL A 465 -39.81 -72.30 -30.49
CA VAL A 465 -40.03 -72.46 -31.93
C VAL A 465 -39.40 -73.75 -32.45
N ALA A 466 -38.16 -74.06 -32.04
CA ALA A 466 -37.49 -75.30 -32.41
C ALA A 466 -38.20 -76.55 -31.86
N SER A 467 -38.74 -76.48 -30.63
CA SER A 467 -39.51 -77.57 -30.04
C SER A 467 -40.82 -77.84 -30.79
N ILE A 468 -41.51 -76.78 -31.21
CA ILE A 468 -42.74 -76.87 -32.00
C ILE A 468 -42.41 -77.47 -33.37
N GLY A 469 -41.36 -76.99 -34.05
CA GLY A 469 -40.90 -77.56 -35.32
C GLY A 469 -40.49 -79.03 -35.22
N ALA A 470 -39.80 -79.42 -34.15
CA ALA A 470 -39.41 -80.81 -33.89
C ALA A 470 -40.63 -81.73 -33.62
N ASN A 471 -41.66 -81.21 -32.96
CA ASN A 471 -42.92 -81.93 -32.74
C ASN A 471 -43.73 -82.10 -34.04
N VAL A 472 -43.70 -81.12 -34.94
CA VAL A 472 -44.32 -81.21 -36.29
C VAL A 472 -43.60 -82.24 -37.17
N VAL A 473 -42.27 -82.38 -37.03
CA VAL A 473 -41.48 -83.40 -37.76
C VAL A 473 -41.66 -84.80 -37.16
N LYS A 474 -41.89 -84.92 -35.84
CA LYS A 474 -42.16 -86.21 -35.16
C LYS A 474 -43.59 -86.72 -35.30
N SER A 475 -44.55 -85.86 -35.64
CA SER A 475 -45.95 -86.25 -35.89
C SER A 475 -46.21 -86.77 -37.31
N ALA A 476 -45.18 -86.93 -38.14
CA ALA A 476 -45.31 -87.57 -39.45
C ALA A 476 -44.69 -88.99 -39.48
N PRO A 477 -45.46 -90.05 -39.18
CA PRO A 477 -45.19 -91.39 -39.68
C PRO A 477 -46.21 -91.80 -40.77
N SER A 478 -45.67 -92.17 -41.93
CA SER A 478 -46.23 -93.02 -43.00
C SER A 478 -47.75 -93.02 -43.26
N VAL A 479 -48.13 -92.42 -44.39
CA VAL A 479 -49.14 -93.05 -45.28
C VAL A 479 -48.36 -93.53 -46.50
N ALA A 480 -48.04 -94.83 -46.54
CA ALA A 480 -47.57 -95.51 -47.74
C ALA A 480 -48.64 -96.51 -48.21
N SER A 481 -49.15 -96.26 -49.42
CA SER A 481 -49.77 -97.22 -50.37
C SER A 481 -51.18 -97.74 -49.98
N VAL A 482 -52.24 -97.74 -50.80
CA VAL A 482 -52.39 -98.22 -52.18
C VAL A 482 -53.69 -97.64 -52.79
N ILE A 483 -53.61 -97.00 -53.96
CA ILE A 483 -54.56 -97.21 -55.08
C ILE A 483 -53.74 -97.15 -56.37
N MET A 484 -53.51 -98.32 -56.98
CA MET A 484 -53.22 -98.43 -58.42
C MET A 484 -54.56 -98.48 -59.15
N VAL A 485 -54.68 -97.76 -60.29
CA VAL A 485 -54.90 -98.33 -61.65
C VAL A 485 -55.40 -97.24 -62.61
N ALA A 486 -54.65 -97.09 -63.71
CA ALA A 486 -54.99 -96.72 -65.10
C ALA A 486 -54.05 -95.61 -65.63
N GLY A 487 -53.15 -95.79 -66.60
CA GLY A 487 -52.87 -96.89 -67.53
C GLY A 487 -52.64 -96.31 -68.94
N HIS A 488 -51.40 -96.43 -69.44
CA HIS A 488 -50.91 -96.26 -70.82
C HIS A 488 -51.13 -94.88 -71.49
N THR A 489 -50.14 -94.23 -72.10
CA THR A 489 -49.02 -94.70 -72.95
C THR A 489 -47.76 -93.88 -72.74
#